data_AF-A0A6V7I5R9-F1
#
_entry.id   AF-A0A6V7I5R9-F1
#
_cell.length_a   1.000
_cell.length_b   1.000
_cell.length_c   1.000
_cell.angle_alpha   90.00
_cell.angle_beta   90.00
_cell.angle_gamma   90.00
#
_symmetry.space_group_name_H-M   'P 1'
#
loop_
_entity.id
_entity.type
_entity.pdbx_description
1 polymer ?
#
loop_
_entity_poly.entity_id
_entity_poly.type
_entity_poly.pdbx_seq_one_letter_code
_entity_poly.pdbx_strand_id
1 'polypeptide(L)' 'SISPGLVKTAIAKGTALANLFDEMPGLEPEDIATGLVYALGTRPEVQ' A
#
# COMPACT_ATOMS: atom_id res chain seq x y z
N SER A 1 12.90 -3.83 0.94
CA SER A 1 12.15 -2.74 0.26
C SER A 1 10.73 -3.22 0.05
N ILE A 2 9.71 -2.38 0.26
CA ILE A 2 8.31 -2.72 0.01
C ILE A 2 7.81 -1.82 -1.12
N SER A 3 7.35 -2.42 -2.22
CA SER A 3 6.82 -1.72 -3.39
C SER A 3 5.38 -2.16 -3.62
N PRO A 4 4.40 -1.50 -2.97
CA PRO A 4 3.00 -1.86 -3.14
C PRO A 4 2.50 -1.46 -4.53
N GLY A 5 1.39 -2.09 -4.95
CA GLY A 5 0.64 -1.68 -6.13
C GLY A 5 -0.23 -0.45 -5.86
N LEU A 6 -1.42 -0.40 -6.46
CA LEU A 6 -2.38 0.68 -6.19
C LEU A 6 -2.93 0.56 -4.77
N VAL A 7 -2.74 1.61 -3.95
CA VAL A 7 -3.22 1.68 -2.56
C VAL A 7 -4.09 2.92 -2.39
N LYS A 8 -5.30 2.78 -1.86
CA LYS A 8 -6.26 3.87 -1.69
C LYS A 8 -5.78 4.86 -0.63
N THR A 9 -5.03 5.86 -1.05
CA THR A 9 -4.46 6.89 -0.19
C THR A 9 -4.75 8.27 -0.78
N ALA A 10 -4.57 9.32 0.01
CA ALA A 10 -4.73 10.70 -0.45
C ALA A 10 -3.55 11.21 -1.31
N ILE A 11 -2.58 10.36 -1.69
CA ILE A 11 -1.32 10.78 -2.31
C ILE A 11 -1.51 11.48 -3.67
N ALA A 12 -2.55 11.10 -4.42
CA ALA A 12 -2.87 11.68 -5.73
C ALA A 12 -3.98 12.73 -5.68
N LYS A 13 -4.42 13.14 -4.49
CA LYS A 13 -5.48 14.14 -4.32
C LYS A 13 -5.08 15.46 -4.98
N GLY A 14 -5.96 16.01 -5.81
CA GLY A 14 -5.69 17.26 -6.54
C GLY A 14 -4.86 17.08 -7.82
N THR A 15 -4.54 15.84 -8.20
CA THR A 15 -3.93 15.52 -9.50
C THR A 15 -4.97 15.00 -10.48
N ALA A 16 -4.61 14.90 -11.76
CA ALA A 16 -5.45 14.25 -12.78
C ALA A 16 -5.73 12.75 -12.49
N LEU A 17 -4.98 12.14 -11.57
CA LEU A 17 -5.11 10.74 -11.18
C LEU A 17 -5.97 10.54 -9.91
N ALA A 18 -6.64 11.57 -9.42
CA ALA A 18 -7.44 11.47 -8.19
C ALA A 18 -8.50 10.36 -8.27
N ASN A 19 -9.17 10.21 -9.42
CA ASN A 19 -10.23 9.22 -9.61
C ASN A 19 -9.70 7.79 -9.85
N LEU A 20 -8.40 7.62 -10.10
CA LEU A 20 -7.79 6.31 -10.37
C LEU A 20 -8.03 5.33 -9.20
N PHE A 21 -8.01 5.84 -7.97
CA PHE A 21 -8.19 5.07 -6.75
C PHE A 21 -9.65 4.67 -6.49
N ASP A 22 -10.60 5.35 -7.14
CA ASP A 22 -12.04 5.06 -7.07
C ASP A 22 -12.48 4.12 -8.21
N GLU A 23 -11.85 4.24 -9.38
CA GLU A 23 -12.21 3.48 -10.59
C GLU A 23 -11.56 2.10 -10.65
N MET A 24 -10.43 1.91 -9.98
CA MET A 24 -9.67 0.66 -10.01
C MET A 24 -9.71 -0.05 -8.65
N PRO A 25 -9.81 -1.39 -8.63
CA PRO A 25 -9.55 -2.16 -7.44
C PRO A 25 -8.15 -1.85 -6.91
N GLY A 26 -8.07 -1.43 -5.66
CA GLY A 26 -6.84 -1.08 -4.97
C GLY A 26 -6.84 -1.66 -3.56
N LEU A 27 -5.64 -1.83 -3.02
CA LEU A 27 -5.44 -2.25 -1.64
C LEU A 27 -5.88 -1.14 -0.68
N GLU A 28 -6.37 -1.53 0.49
CA GLU A 28 -6.57 -0.57 1.58
C GLU A 28 -5.24 -0.32 2.30
N PRO A 29 -5.04 0.85 2.93
CA PRO A 29 -3.83 1.14 3.69
C PRO A 29 -3.48 0.08 4.76
N GLU A 30 -4.49 -0.52 5.37
CA GLU A 30 -4.37 -1.55 6.41
C GLU A 30 -3.72 -2.84 5.89
N ASP A 31 -3.94 -3.17 4.61
CA ASP A 31 -3.32 -4.33 3.97
C ASP A 31 -1.79 -4.17 3.92
N ILE A 32 -1.32 -2.95 3.60
CA ILE A 32 0.10 -2.62 3.58
C ILE A 32 0.69 -2.51 4.98
N ALA A 33 -0.06 -1.94 5.93
CA ALA A 33 0.38 -1.84 7.32
C ALA A 33 0.66 -3.22 7.93
N THR A 34 -0.22 -4.19 7.66
CA THR A 34 -0.06 -5.58 8.12
C THR A 34 1.19 -6.22 7.52
N GLY A 35 1.40 -6.08 6.21
CA GLY A 35 2.59 -6.59 5.53
C GLY A 35 3.89 -5.95 6.03
N LEU A 36 3.87 -4.64 6.32
CA LEU A 36 5.01 -3.91 6.88
C LEU A 36 5.37 -4.41 8.29
N VAL A 37 4.39 -4.54 9.19
CA VAL A 37 4.62 -5.05 10.54
C VAL A 37 5.12 -6.49 10.50
N TYR A 38 4.55 -7.32 9.62
CA TYR A 38 5.04 -8.68 9.40
C TYR A 38 6.50 -8.69 8.97
N ALA A 39 6.87 -7.90 7.96
CA ALA A 39 8.23 -7.84 7.44
C ALA A 39 9.23 -7.31 8.47
N LEU A 40 8.84 -6.38 9.35
CA LEU A 40 9.70 -5.88 10.42
C LEU A 40 9.78 -6.85 11.62
N GLY A 41 8.71 -7.62 11.86
CA GLY A 41 8.60 -8.55 12.98
C GLY A 41 9.18 -9.94 12.69
N THR A 42 9.39 -10.31 11.42
CA THR A 42 10.01 -11.59 11.07
C THR A 42 11.51 -11.52 11.34
N ARG A 43 12.06 -12.56 11.98
CA ARG A 43 13.51 -12.64 12.22
C ARG A 43 14.26 -12.64 10.88
N PRO A 44 15.44 -12.00 10.78
CA PRO A 44 16.20 -11.91 9.53
C PRO A 44 16.54 -13.27 8.88
N GLU A 45 16.54 -14.34 9.69
CA GLU A 45 16.86 -15.70 9.28
C GLU A 45 15.80 -16.36 8.37
N VAL A 46 14.61 -15.75 8.22
CA VAL A 46 13.47 -16.30 7.45
C VAL A 46 12.88 -15.31 6.43
N GLN A 47 13.62 -14.26 6.07
CA GLN A 47 13.19 -13.25 5.07
C GLN A 47 13.72 -13.54 3.66
#